data_AF-A0A348S1I9-F1
#
_entry.id   AF-A0A348S1I9-F1
#
_cell.length_a   1.000
_cell.length_b   1.000
_cell.length_c   1.000
_cell.angle_alpha   90.00
_cell.angle_beta   90.00
_cell.angle_gamma   90.00
#
_symmetry.space_group_name_H-M   'P 1'
#
loop_
_entity.id
_entity.type
_entity.pdbx_description
1 polymer ?
#
loop_
_entity_poly.entity_id
_entity_poly.type
_entity_poly.pdbx_seq_one_letter_code
_entity_poly.pdbx_strand_id
1 'polypeptide(L)'
;MSGCGEEKYTGPESVNPDQVNTVMNESFADASEDVKKVVQDLLVSYSKNEFTKASAIMQALLTRTDITDSQRQMASRCLMTINDEMKRAIAEKGDRKAEQYLRHLNANK
;
A
#
# COMPACT_ATOMS: atom_id res chain seq x y z
N MET A 1 28.08 1.46 28.07
CA MET A 1 26.84 2.22 27.86
C MET A 1 26.05 1.49 26.79
N SER A 2 24.80 1.19 27.12
CA SER A 2 23.93 0.19 26.49
C SER A 2 23.80 0.36 24.97
N GLY A 3 24.11 -0.70 24.23
CA GLY A 3 23.68 -0.83 22.84
C GLY A 3 22.16 -0.84 22.83
N CYS A 4 21.57 0.07 22.06
CA CYS A 4 20.15 0.03 21.76
C CYS A 4 19.84 -1.36 21.21
N GLY A 5 19.10 -2.16 21.97
CA GLY A 5 18.56 -3.40 21.45
C GLY A 5 17.76 -3.04 20.21
N GLU A 6 18.10 -3.63 19.07
CA GLU A 6 17.21 -3.69 17.93
C GLU A 6 15.94 -4.37 18.44
N GLU A 7 14.93 -3.58 18.81
CA GLU A 7 13.56 -4.06 18.89
C GLU A 7 13.28 -4.69 17.52
N LYS A 8 13.25 -6.03 17.47
CA LYS A 8 12.75 -6.76 16.32
C LYS A 8 11.37 -6.17 16.03
N TYR A 9 11.25 -5.43 14.93
CA TYR A 9 9.99 -4.86 14.48
C TYR A 9 8.94 -5.98 14.46
N THR A 10 8.00 -5.93 15.40
CA THR A 10 6.85 -6.86 15.50
C THR A 10 5.63 -6.32 14.74
N GLY A 11 5.81 -5.22 14.00
CA GLY A 11 4.76 -4.65 13.19
C GLY A 11 4.37 -5.58 12.04
N PRO A 12 3.20 -5.34 11.41
CA PRO A 12 2.73 -6.16 10.32
C PRO A 12 3.75 -6.19 9.18
N GLU A 13 4.06 -7.39 8.69
CA GLU A 13 4.95 -7.58 7.57
C GLU A 13 4.27 -7.13 6.28
N SER A 14 4.99 -6.40 5.43
CA SER A 14 4.54 -6.04 4.08
C SER A 14 4.29 -7.31 3.25
N VAL A 15 3.35 -7.24 2.31
CA VAL A 15 3.14 -8.32 1.33
C VAL A 15 4.29 -8.32 0.32
N ASN A 16 4.68 -9.48 -0.20
CA ASN A 16 5.66 -9.55 -1.29
C ASN A 16 5.11 -8.77 -2.52
N PRO A 17 5.91 -7.92 -3.19
CA PRO A 17 5.47 -7.18 -4.38
C PRO A 17 4.73 -8.01 -5.44
N ASP A 18 5.18 -9.25 -5.68
CA ASP A 18 4.58 -10.15 -6.68
C ASP A 18 3.23 -10.72 -6.23
N GLN A 19 2.94 -10.67 -4.93
CA GLN A 19 1.72 -11.22 -4.34
C GLN A 19 0.61 -10.19 -4.15
N VAL A 20 0.89 -8.89 -4.32
CA VAL A 20 -0.09 -7.82 -4.08
C VAL A 20 -1.38 -8.05 -4.87
N ASN A 21 -1.28 -8.38 -6.16
CA ASN A 21 -2.45 -8.64 -7.00
C ASN A 21 -3.28 -9.84 -6.50
N THR A 22 -2.64 -10.95 -6.20
CA THR A 22 -3.33 -12.18 -5.74
C THR A 22 -4.01 -11.94 -4.40
N VAL A 23 -3.27 -11.44 -3.42
CA VAL A 23 -3.74 -11.30 -2.04
C VAL A 23 -4.87 -10.27 -1.93
N MET A 24 -4.82 -9.18 -2.70
CA MET A 24 -5.91 -8.20 -2.74
C MET A 24 -7.16 -8.77 -3.41
N ASN A 25 -7.03 -9.53 -4.51
CA ASN A 25 -8.19 -10.16 -5.13
C ASN A 25 -8.86 -11.18 -4.18
N GLU A 26 -8.07 -12.00 -3.49
CA GLU A 26 -8.58 -12.99 -2.53
C GLU A 26 -9.24 -12.30 -1.32
N SER A 27 -8.59 -11.30 -0.73
CA SER A 27 -9.09 -10.64 0.49
C SER A 27 -10.38 -9.85 0.25
N PHE A 28 -10.64 -9.44 -1.00
CA PHE A 28 -11.81 -8.65 -1.39
C PHE A 28 -12.79 -9.43 -2.27
N ALA A 29 -12.66 -10.77 -2.36
CA ALA A 29 -13.53 -11.62 -3.19
C ALA A 29 -15.02 -11.50 -2.82
N ASP A 30 -15.31 -11.34 -1.53
CA ASP A 30 -16.69 -11.20 -0.99
C ASP A 30 -17.08 -9.75 -0.68
N ALA A 31 -16.26 -8.78 -1.07
CA ALA A 31 -16.59 -7.37 -0.87
C ALA A 31 -17.75 -6.92 -1.78
N SER A 32 -18.34 -5.75 -1.50
CA SER A 32 -19.33 -5.15 -2.39
C SER A 32 -18.73 -4.86 -3.77
N GLU A 33 -19.54 -4.86 -4.81
CA GLU A 33 -19.08 -4.58 -6.18
C GLU A 33 -18.38 -3.22 -6.30
N ASP A 34 -18.81 -2.23 -5.53
CA ASP A 34 -18.16 -0.92 -5.49
C ASP A 34 -16.80 -0.95 -4.79
N VAL A 35 -16.61 -1.78 -3.76
CA VAL A 35 -15.28 -2.01 -3.18
C VAL A 35 -14.39 -2.76 -4.18
N LYS A 36 -14.92 -3.80 -4.84
CA LYS A 36 -14.16 -4.58 -5.84
C LYS A 36 -13.65 -3.69 -6.98
N LYS A 37 -14.47 -2.77 -7.51
CA LYS A 37 -14.03 -1.81 -8.53
C LYS A 37 -12.85 -0.97 -8.07
N VAL A 38 -12.92 -0.42 -6.85
CA VAL A 38 -11.81 0.35 -6.26
C VAL A 38 -10.55 -0.50 -6.14
N VAL A 39 -10.68 -1.77 -5.71
CA VAL A 39 -9.56 -2.71 -5.66
C VAL A 39 -9.00 -2.96 -7.06
N GLN A 40 -9.83 -3.16 -8.08
CA GLN A 40 -9.34 -3.35 -9.45
C GLN A 40 -8.61 -2.12 -10.00
N ASP A 41 -9.12 -0.91 -9.75
CA ASP A 41 -8.45 0.33 -10.14
C ASP A 41 -7.07 0.46 -9.49
N LEU A 42 -6.97 0.08 -8.22
CA LEU A 42 -5.71 -0.01 -7.49
C LEU A 42 -4.74 -1.00 -8.15
N LEU A 43 -5.18 -2.22 -8.46
CA LEU A 43 -4.35 -3.27 -9.07
C LEU A 43 -3.88 -2.91 -10.49
N VAL A 44 -4.73 -2.24 -11.27
CA VAL A 44 -4.37 -1.70 -12.58
C VAL A 44 -3.27 -0.64 -12.45
N SER A 45 -3.41 0.31 -11.52
CA SER A 45 -2.38 1.32 -11.29
C SER A 45 -1.08 0.73 -10.76
N TYR A 46 -1.15 -0.25 -9.85
CA TYR A 46 0.03 -0.96 -9.35
C TYR A 46 0.77 -1.68 -10.48
N SER A 47 0.05 -2.43 -11.32
CA SER A 47 0.64 -3.17 -12.45
C SER A 47 1.26 -2.28 -13.53
N LYS A 48 0.87 -1.00 -13.58
CA LYS A 48 1.44 0.02 -14.46
C LYS A 48 2.60 0.79 -13.84
N ASN A 49 3.05 0.43 -12.63
CA ASN A 49 4.02 1.18 -11.84
C ASN A 49 3.57 2.62 -11.51
N GLU A 50 2.26 2.90 -11.52
CA GLU A 50 1.67 4.19 -11.13
C GLU A 50 1.55 4.25 -9.59
N PHE A 51 2.67 4.07 -8.88
CA PHE A 51 2.65 3.82 -7.42
C PHE A 51 2.04 4.96 -6.60
N THR A 52 2.18 6.21 -7.02
CA THR A 52 1.53 7.36 -6.37
C THR A 52 0.01 7.26 -6.43
N LYS A 53 -0.53 6.89 -7.60
CA LYS A 53 -1.96 6.67 -7.80
C LYS A 53 -2.45 5.44 -7.04
N ALA A 54 -1.70 4.34 -7.10
CA ALA A 54 -2.00 3.13 -6.32
C ALA A 54 -2.06 3.45 -4.81
N SER A 55 -1.07 4.16 -4.28
CA SER A 55 -1.03 4.56 -2.87
C SER A 55 -2.22 5.46 -2.49
N ALA A 56 -2.62 6.40 -3.36
CA ALA A 56 -3.78 7.25 -3.14
C ALA A 56 -5.10 6.46 -3.10
N ILE A 57 -5.31 5.54 -4.04
CA ILE A 57 -6.50 4.68 -4.07
C ILE A 57 -6.54 3.80 -2.81
N MET A 58 -5.40 3.23 -2.41
CA MET A 58 -5.30 2.40 -1.21
C MET A 58 -5.64 3.18 0.06
N GLN A 59 -5.18 4.43 0.20
CA GLN A 59 -5.57 5.27 1.32
C GLN A 59 -7.07 5.55 1.34
N ALA A 60 -7.68 5.83 0.19
CA ALA A 60 -9.14 5.99 0.09
C ALA A 60 -9.89 4.69 0.43
N LEU A 61 -9.37 3.53 0.03
CA LEU A 61 -9.92 2.23 0.42
C LEU A 61 -9.87 2.05 1.95
N LEU A 62 -8.75 2.44 2.58
CA LEU A 62 -8.57 2.36 4.03
C LEU A 62 -9.41 3.34 4.84
N THR A 63 -10.09 4.31 4.23
CA THR A 63 -11.08 5.16 4.93
C THR A 63 -12.51 4.66 4.81
N ARG A 64 -12.76 3.64 3.98
CA ARG A 64 -14.09 3.05 3.82
C ARG A 64 -14.54 2.36 5.11
N THR A 65 -15.81 2.53 5.46
CA THR A 65 -16.46 1.89 6.61
C THR A 65 -17.12 0.56 6.25
N ASP A 66 -17.28 0.28 4.95
CA ASP A 66 -17.90 -0.94 4.41
C ASP A 66 -16.87 -2.02 4.01
N ILE A 67 -15.66 -1.95 4.56
CA ILE A 67 -14.65 -3.02 4.50
C ILE A 67 -14.44 -3.62 5.89
N THR A 68 -14.18 -4.92 5.94
CA THR A 68 -13.91 -5.65 7.19
C THR A 68 -12.54 -5.30 7.77
N ASP A 69 -12.32 -5.61 9.04
CA ASP A 69 -11.01 -5.42 9.67
C ASP A 69 -9.92 -6.27 9.02
N SER A 70 -10.25 -7.50 8.59
CA SER A 70 -9.30 -8.35 7.85
C SER A 70 -8.89 -7.74 6.51
N GLN A 71 -9.86 -7.21 5.76
CA GLN A 71 -9.61 -6.46 4.52
C GLN A 71 -8.74 -5.22 4.77
N ARG A 72 -9.03 -4.46 5.84
CA ARG A 72 -8.27 -3.27 6.23
C ARG A 72 -6.83 -3.62 6.61
N GLN A 73 -6.62 -4.70 7.36
CA GLN A 73 -5.29 -5.18 7.72
C GLN A 73 -4.51 -5.58 6.47
N MET A 74 -5.13 -6.33 5.56
CA MET A 74 -4.45 -6.74 4.33
C MET A 74 -4.12 -5.54 3.43
N ALA A 75 -5.07 -4.64 3.21
CA ALA A 75 -4.86 -3.40 2.47
C ALA A 75 -3.72 -2.57 3.08
N SER A 76 -3.61 -2.51 4.41
CA SER A 76 -2.52 -1.82 5.10
C SER A 76 -1.16 -2.46 4.84
N ARG A 77 -1.07 -3.80 4.83
CA ARG A 77 0.16 -4.54 4.49
C ARG A 77 0.56 -4.34 3.03
N CYS A 78 -0.40 -4.32 2.11
CA CYS A 78 -0.15 -4.00 0.70
C CYS A 78 0.25 -2.52 0.50
N LEU A 79 -0.29 -1.59 1.30
CA LEU A 79 0.12 -0.18 1.24
C LEU A 79 1.61 -0.01 1.56
N MET A 80 2.13 -0.77 2.53
CA MET A 80 3.57 -0.77 2.83
C MET A 80 4.38 -1.16 1.59
N THR A 81 4.00 -2.25 0.93
CA THR A 81 4.62 -2.73 -0.30
C THR A 81 4.58 -1.68 -1.41
N ILE A 82 3.42 -1.08 -1.66
CA ILE A 82 3.25 -0.02 -2.68
C ILE A 82 4.17 1.18 -2.39
N ASN A 83 4.28 1.57 -1.12
CA ASN A 83 5.15 2.69 -0.73
C ASN A 83 6.63 2.34 -0.85
N ASP A 84 7.04 1.09 -0.63
CA ASP A 84 8.42 0.66 -0.83
C ASP A 84 8.78 0.54 -2.31
N GLU A 85 7.88 0.04 -3.15
CA GLU A 85 8.04 0.07 -4.61
C GLU A 85 8.10 1.50 -5.15
N MET A 86 7.31 2.41 -4.58
CA MET A 86 7.41 3.85 -4.89
C MET A 86 8.79 4.41 -4.58
N LYS A 87 9.36 4.10 -3.39
CA LYS A 87 10.71 4.55 -3.02
C LYS A 87 11.78 3.99 -3.96
N ARG A 88 11.69 2.70 -4.33
CA ARG A 88 12.59 2.07 -5.31
C ARG A 88 12.52 2.79 -6.65
N ALA A 89 11.31 3.02 -7.16
CA ALA A 89 11.10 3.74 -8.42
C ALA A 89 11.63 5.18 -8.39
N ILE A 90 11.47 5.90 -7.26
CA ILE A 90 12.05 7.24 -7.08
C ILE A 90 13.59 7.17 -7.14
N ALA A 91 14.21 6.21 -6.45
CA ALA A 91 15.66 6.05 -6.43
C ALA A 91 16.22 5.73 -7.82
N GLU A 92 15.51 4.92 -8.62
CA GLU A 92 15.93 4.51 -9.96
C GLU A 92 15.69 5.60 -11.03
N LYS A 93 14.55 6.29 -10.96
CA LYS A 93 14.08 7.20 -12.04
C LYS A 93 14.21 8.68 -11.70
N GLY A 94 14.47 9.02 -10.44
CA GLY A 94 14.52 10.41 -9.98
C GLY A 94 13.16 11.14 -10.05
N ASP A 95 12.05 10.43 -9.85
CA ASP A 95 10.71 11.02 -9.92
C ASP A 95 10.42 11.96 -8.73
N ARG A 96 10.71 13.25 -8.93
CA ARG A 96 10.48 14.32 -7.93
C ARG A 96 9.02 14.46 -7.52
N LYS A 97 8.06 14.15 -8.38
CA LYS A 97 6.63 14.25 -8.03
C LYS A 97 6.26 13.14 -7.05
N ALA A 98 6.71 11.92 -7.32
CA ALA A 98 6.53 10.81 -6.38
C ALA A 98 7.26 11.05 -5.06
N GLU A 99 8.45 11.65 -5.09
CA GLU A 99 9.17 12.04 -3.87
C GLU A 99 8.39 13.07 -3.03
N GLN A 100 7.85 14.12 -3.67
CA GLN A 100 7.02 15.12 -3.00
C GLN A 100 5.75 14.50 -2.40
N TYR A 101 5.11 13.60 -3.14
CA TYR A 101 3.94 12.86 -2.66
C TYR A 101 4.28 12.04 -1.41
N LEU A 102 5.38 11.29 -1.42
CA LEU A 102 5.82 10.49 -0.27
C LEU A 102 6.14 11.37 0.96
N ARG A 103 6.74 12.54 0.75
CA ARG A 103 6.97 13.53 1.83
C ARG A 103 5.66 14.01 2.44
N HIS A 104 4.66 14.31 1.61
CA HIS A 104 3.33 14.71 2.08
C HIS A 104 2.66 13.61 2.90
N LEU A 105 2.73 12.35 2.46
CA LEU A 105 2.22 11.21 3.23
C LEU A 105 2.85 11.08 4.60
N ASN A 106 4.18 11.24 4.71
CA ASN A 106 4.88 11.10 5.98
C ASN A 106 4.64 12.28 6.93
N ALA A 107 4.31 13.46 6.42
CA ALA A 107 4.01 14.63 7.25
C ALA A 107 2.60 14.58 7.87
N ASN A 108 1.69 13.78 7.30
CA ASN A 108 0.29 13.66 7.72
C ASN A 108 -0.02 12.30 8.39
N LYS A 109 1.01 11.55 8.79
CA LYS A 109 0.88 10.36 9.65
C LYS A 109 0.73 10.77 11.09
#